data_AF-A0A150TNI7-F1
#
_entry.id   AF-A0A150TNI7-F1
#
_cell.length_a   1.000
_cell.length_b   1.000
_cell.length_c   1.000
_cell.angle_alpha   90.00
_cell.angle_beta   90.00
_cell.angle_gamma   90.00
#
_symmetry.space_group_name_H-M   'P 1'
#
loop_
_entity.id
_entity.type
_entity.pdbx_description
1 polymer ?
#
loop_
_entity_poly.entity_id
_entity_poly.type
_entity_poly.pdbx_seq_one_letter_code
_entity_poly.pdbx_strand_id
1 'polypeptide(L)'
;MDFNLQAGAGFYSGSDSDGLHLNFALTYRISVIEVGGFAETGGEPFGESFSGVGATAGVAWRSPVGLRLSLAGSFGQHSYTGVGSPGWDDGPGVDGNTLFVGARAGASWIFGPGPVHFELGLAVAVEHDVTKESVPYSSIHDPVYMGETHLISIGTTLVPVSLLRLGITCDAL
;
A
#
# COMPACT_ATOMS: atom_id res chain seq x y z
N MET A 1 23.05 7.69 -10.56
CA MET A 1 22.30 6.44 -10.30
C MET A 1 22.33 6.23 -8.81
N ASP A 2 21.28 5.69 -8.24
CA ASP A 2 21.15 5.56 -6.79
C ASP A 2 20.17 4.47 -6.41
N PHE A 3 20.42 3.90 -5.24
CA PHE A 3 19.59 2.92 -4.59
C PHE A 3 18.91 3.55 -3.40
N ASN A 4 17.62 3.29 -3.21
CA ASN A 4 16.84 3.89 -2.17
C ASN A 4 16.00 2.82 -1.45
N LEU A 5 16.19 2.73 -0.13
CA LEU A 5 15.37 1.92 0.77
C LEU A 5 14.52 2.85 1.63
N GLN A 6 13.21 2.63 1.68
CA GLN A 6 12.31 3.41 2.52
C GLN A 6 11.41 2.53 3.39
N ALA A 7 11.04 3.09 4.53
CA ALA A 7 9.92 2.64 5.34
C ALA A 7 9.00 3.83 5.60
N GLY A 8 7.70 3.59 5.64
CA GLY A 8 6.71 4.62 5.90
C GLY A 8 5.53 4.13 6.70
N ALA A 9 4.87 5.09 7.35
CA ALA A 9 3.66 4.86 8.11
C ALA A 9 2.64 5.99 7.86
N GLY A 10 1.36 5.66 7.95
CA GLY A 10 0.28 6.62 7.87
C GLY A 10 -1.08 5.94 7.91
N PHE A 11 -1.97 6.35 7.02
CA PHE A 11 -3.36 5.91 6.99
C PHE A 11 -3.72 5.43 5.60
N TYR A 12 -4.71 4.55 5.48
CA TYR A 12 -5.35 4.23 4.21
C TYR A 12 -6.84 4.51 4.29
N SER A 13 -7.43 4.77 3.13
CA SER A 13 -8.88 4.83 2.97
C SER A 13 -9.31 3.91 1.83
N GLY A 14 -10.24 3.02 2.13
CA GLY A 14 -10.89 2.11 1.19
C GLY A 14 -12.38 2.42 1.06
N SER A 15 -13.09 1.68 0.20
CA SER A 15 -14.55 1.83 0.08
C SER A 15 -15.32 1.45 1.34
N ASP A 16 -14.77 0.51 2.11
CA ASP A 16 -15.48 -0.17 3.19
C ASP A 16 -14.76 -0.06 4.55
N SER A 17 -13.50 0.39 4.56
CA SER A 17 -12.67 0.48 5.77
C SER A 17 -11.62 1.60 5.66
N ASP A 18 -11.27 2.18 6.81
CA ASP A 18 -10.20 3.16 6.97
C ASP A 18 -9.29 2.72 8.12
N GLY A 19 -7.97 2.84 7.98
CA GLY A 19 -7.09 2.36 9.05
C GLY A 19 -5.65 2.81 8.97
N LEU A 20 -4.81 2.18 9.78
CA LEU A 20 -3.37 2.43 9.79
C LEU A 20 -2.71 1.71 8.63
N HIS A 21 -1.66 2.30 8.10
CA HIS A 21 -0.89 1.79 6.97
C HIS A 21 0.60 1.84 7.26
N LEU A 22 1.31 0.78 6.89
CA LEU A 22 2.75 0.66 6.89
C LEU A 22 3.22 0.27 5.51
N ASN A 23 4.31 0.86 5.05
CA ASN A 23 4.96 0.45 3.80
C ASN A 23 6.47 0.33 3.93
N PHE A 24 7.01 -0.49 3.05
CA PHE A 24 8.42 -0.66 2.81
C PHE A 24 8.63 -0.65 1.30
N ALA A 25 9.58 0.14 0.82
CA ALA A 25 9.87 0.26 -0.60
C ALA A 25 11.37 0.18 -0.87
N LEU A 26 11.71 -0.49 -1.96
CA LEU A 26 13.06 -0.59 -2.47
C LEU A 26 13.07 -0.15 -3.92
N THR A 27 13.76 0.95 -4.22
CA THR A 27 13.83 1.50 -5.56
C THR A 27 15.26 1.71 -6.03
N TYR A 28 15.44 1.64 -7.33
CA TYR A 28 16.68 1.90 -8.03
C TYR A 28 16.43 2.91 -9.14
N ARG A 29 17.24 3.97 -9.17
CA ARG A 29 17.12 5.06 -10.13
C ARG A 29 18.32 5.15 -11.05
N ILE A 30 18.05 5.21 -12.36
CA ILE A 30 19.02 5.58 -13.39
C ILE A 30 18.54 6.85 -14.09
N SER A 31 19.28 7.95 -13.92
CA SER A 31 18.89 9.26 -14.42
C SER A 31 17.52 9.67 -13.84
N VAL A 32 16.48 9.79 -14.68
CA VAL A 32 15.11 10.09 -14.26
C VAL A 32 14.25 8.85 -14.08
N ILE A 33 14.69 7.67 -14.52
CA ILE A 33 13.88 6.45 -14.47
C ILE A 33 14.08 5.78 -13.13
N GLU A 34 12.98 5.41 -12.48
CA GLU A 34 12.97 4.66 -11.22
C GLU A 34 12.15 3.37 -11.37
N VAL A 35 12.72 2.27 -10.88
CA VAL A 35 12.05 0.97 -10.79
C VAL A 35 12.25 0.39 -9.40
N GLY A 36 11.34 -0.46 -8.94
CA GLY A 36 11.46 -1.02 -7.61
C GLY A 36 10.39 -2.04 -7.25
N GLY A 37 10.42 -2.41 -5.98
CA GLY A 37 9.41 -3.24 -5.35
C GLY A 37 8.98 -2.63 -4.01
N PHE A 38 7.84 -3.08 -3.52
CA PHE A 38 7.34 -2.68 -2.22
C PHE A 38 6.56 -3.80 -1.55
N ALA A 39 6.46 -3.67 -0.24
CA ALA A 39 5.54 -4.41 0.60
C ALA A 39 4.78 -3.42 1.47
N GLU A 40 3.52 -3.72 1.76
CA GLU A 40 2.69 -2.90 2.63
C GLU A 40 1.73 -3.75 3.44
N THR A 41 1.23 -3.16 4.51
CA THR A 41 0.16 -3.74 5.29
C THR A 41 -0.64 -2.61 5.91
N GLY A 42 -1.93 -2.81 6.01
CA GLY A 42 -2.80 -1.93 6.74
C GLY A 42 -3.92 -2.69 7.38
N GLY A 43 -4.59 -2.05 8.33
CA GLY A 43 -5.78 -2.63 8.93
C GLY A 43 -6.43 -1.73 9.95
N GLU A 44 -7.64 -2.13 10.31
CA GLU A 44 -8.38 -1.61 11.43
C GLU A 44 -7.94 -2.35 12.72
N PRO A 45 -7.90 -1.69 13.89
CA PRO A 45 -7.49 -2.34 15.13
C PRO A 45 -8.31 -3.59 15.53
N PHE A 46 -9.54 -3.71 15.04
CA PHE A 46 -10.48 -4.79 15.37
C PHE A 46 -11.32 -5.24 14.15
N GLY A 47 -10.79 -5.08 12.94
CA GLY A 47 -11.56 -5.29 11.72
C GLY A 47 -10.71 -5.87 10.60
N GLU A 48 -10.99 -5.40 9.39
CA GLU A 48 -10.32 -5.84 8.18
C GLU A 48 -8.82 -5.51 8.24
N SER A 49 -8.01 -6.40 7.69
CA SER A 49 -6.60 -6.13 7.44
C SER A 49 -6.21 -6.58 6.05
N PHE A 50 -5.18 -5.93 5.51
CA PHE A 50 -4.59 -6.31 4.24
C PHE A 50 -3.07 -6.31 4.32
N SER A 51 -2.48 -7.12 3.44
CA SER A 51 -1.05 -7.10 3.15
C SER A 51 -0.86 -7.12 1.63
N GLY A 52 0.11 -6.34 1.16
CA GLY A 52 0.35 -6.13 -0.26
C GLY A 52 1.81 -6.27 -0.62
N VAL A 53 2.07 -6.80 -1.80
CA VAL A 53 3.39 -6.75 -2.43
C VAL A 53 3.26 -6.38 -3.89
N GLY A 54 4.20 -5.59 -4.40
CA GLY A 54 4.13 -5.14 -5.78
C GLY A 54 5.44 -4.61 -6.32
N ALA A 55 5.41 -4.28 -7.61
CA ALA A 55 6.48 -3.64 -8.35
C ALA A 55 6.06 -2.21 -8.73
N THR A 56 7.05 -1.33 -8.84
CA THR A 56 6.87 0.05 -9.32
C THR A 56 7.79 0.35 -10.48
N ALA A 57 7.30 1.18 -11.40
CA ALA A 57 8.10 1.75 -12.47
C ALA A 57 7.62 3.15 -12.82
N GLY A 58 8.54 4.09 -12.99
CA GLY A 58 8.21 5.46 -13.34
C GLY A 58 9.40 6.39 -13.35
N VAL A 59 9.17 7.60 -12.86
CA VAL A 59 10.14 8.69 -12.89
C VAL A 59 10.40 9.26 -11.50
N ALA A 60 11.66 9.59 -11.25
CA ALA A 60 12.08 10.32 -10.06
C ALA A 60 13.07 11.42 -10.44
N TRP A 61 12.84 12.61 -9.90
CA TRP A 61 13.68 13.77 -10.08
C TRP A 61 14.26 14.21 -8.74
N ARG A 62 15.57 14.52 -8.71
CA ARG A 62 16.27 15.07 -7.55
C ARG A 62 16.82 16.44 -7.92
N SER A 63 16.48 17.45 -7.13
CA SER A 63 17.03 18.78 -7.26
C SER A 63 18.42 18.85 -6.60
N PRO A 64 19.27 19.82 -7.01
CA PRO A 64 20.56 20.05 -6.35
C PRO A 64 20.46 20.42 -4.87
N VAL A 65 19.30 20.91 -4.42
CA VAL A 65 19.08 21.33 -3.02
C VAL A 65 18.58 20.20 -2.13
N GLY A 66 18.42 18.99 -2.66
CA GLY A 66 18.00 17.81 -1.88
C GLY A 66 16.51 17.48 -1.99
N LEU A 67 15.70 18.25 -2.69
CA LEU A 67 14.29 17.88 -2.95
C LEU A 67 14.25 16.70 -3.93
N ARG A 68 13.47 15.66 -3.60
CA ARG A 68 13.21 14.52 -4.47
C ARG A 68 11.71 14.38 -4.71
N LEU A 69 11.31 14.27 -5.97
CA LEU A 69 9.95 13.99 -6.39
C LEU A 69 9.93 12.66 -7.15
N SER A 70 8.92 11.82 -6.92
CA SER A 70 8.74 10.55 -7.63
C SER A 70 7.30 10.34 -8.03
N LEU A 71 7.09 9.79 -9.22
CA LEU A 71 5.80 9.33 -9.73
C LEU A 71 6.01 7.99 -10.44
N ALA A 72 5.30 6.96 -10.01
CA ALA A 72 5.41 5.61 -10.58
C ALA A 72 4.05 4.96 -10.72
N GLY A 73 3.89 4.11 -11.74
CA GLY A 73 2.83 3.12 -11.77
C GLY A 73 3.18 1.98 -10.81
N SER A 74 2.17 1.37 -10.21
CA SER A 74 2.29 0.16 -9.39
C SER A 74 1.43 -0.97 -9.95
N PHE A 75 1.93 -2.19 -9.77
CA PHE A 75 1.17 -3.42 -10.01
C PHE A 75 1.59 -4.44 -8.96
N GLY A 76 0.63 -5.19 -8.43
CA GLY A 76 0.89 -6.14 -7.38
C GLY A 76 -0.32 -6.98 -7.00
N GLN A 77 -0.23 -7.56 -5.80
CA GLN A 77 -1.29 -8.35 -5.21
C GLN A 77 -1.53 -7.88 -3.77
N HIS A 78 -2.80 -7.77 -3.39
CA HIS A 78 -3.28 -7.66 -2.02
C HIS A 78 -3.83 -9.00 -1.54
N SER A 79 -3.57 -9.30 -0.27
CA SER A 79 -4.23 -10.35 0.50
C SER A 79 -5.03 -9.66 1.59
N TYR A 80 -6.32 -9.91 1.61
CA TYR A 80 -7.25 -9.39 2.60
C TYR A 80 -7.65 -10.48 3.59
N THR A 81 -7.87 -10.08 4.83
CA THR A 81 -8.31 -10.94 5.92
C THR A 81 -9.44 -10.26 6.69
N GLY A 82 -10.52 -11.00 6.97
CA GLY A 82 -11.61 -10.52 7.80
C GLY A 82 -12.56 -9.51 7.12
N VAL A 83 -12.61 -9.50 5.78
CA VAL A 83 -13.50 -8.61 5.01
C VAL A 83 -14.95 -8.91 5.37
N GLY A 84 -15.72 -7.86 5.67
CA GLY A 84 -17.14 -7.98 6.04
C GLY A 84 -17.41 -8.53 7.45
N SER A 85 -16.38 -8.67 8.30
CA SER A 85 -16.56 -8.92 9.72
C SER A 85 -17.00 -7.61 10.41
N PRO A 86 -18.18 -7.54 11.07
CA PRO A 86 -18.49 -6.41 11.92
C PRO A 86 -17.51 -6.44 13.10
N GLY A 87 -16.70 -5.40 13.30
CA GLY A 87 -15.59 -5.39 14.28
C GLY A 87 -15.94 -5.59 15.77
N TRP A 88 -17.18 -6.00 16.07
CA TRP A 88 -17.70 -6.35 17.40
C TRP A 88 -18.37 -7.73 17.46
N ASP A 89 -18.59 -8.41 16.33
CA ASP A 89 -19.20 -9.74 16.26
C ASP A 89 -18.15 -10.80 15.87
N ASP A 90 -18.23 -12.00 16.47
CA ASP A 90 -17.37 -13.17 16.22
C ASP A 90 -17.53 -13.77 14.80
N GLY A 91 -18.05 -13.01 13.83
CA GLY A 91 -18.19 -13.44 12.45
C GLY A 91 -16.82 -13.54 11.80
N PRO A 92 -16.44 -14.70 11.21
CA PRO A 92 -15.07 -14.95 10.74
C PRO A 92 -14.63 -14.09 9.54
N GLY A 93 -15.50 -13.22 9.01
CA GLY A 93 -15.25 -12.44 7.80
C GLY A 93 -14.91 -13.35 6.61
N VAL A 94 -14.30 -12.76 5.60
CA VAL A 94 -13.84 -13.47 4.40
C VAL A 94 -12.41 -13.03 4.07
N ASP A 95 -11.60 -14.00 3.67
CA ASP A 95 -10.24 -13.79 3.20
C ASP A 95 -10.16 -13.99 1.69
N GLY A 96 -9.25 -13.29 1.04
CA GLY A 96 -9.04 -13.47 -0.41
C GLY A 96 -7.91 -12.63 -0.96
N ASN A 97 -7.62 -12.87 -2.24
CA ASN A 97 -6.50 -12.22 -2.92
C ASN A 97 -6.98 -11.47 -4.15
N THR A 98 -6.45 -10.27 -4.33
CA THR A 98 -6.74 -9.45 -5.52
C THR A 98 -5.44 -8.97 -6.14
N LEU A 99 -5.39 -8.95 -7.47
CA LEU A 99 -4.40 -8.20 -8.21
C LEU A 99 -4.84 -6.75 -8.28
N PHE A 100 -3.89 -5.83 -8.20
CA PHE A 100 -4.15 -4.41 -8.32
C PHE A 100 -3.24 -3.73 -9.34
N VAL A 101 -3.72 -2.60 -9.86
CA VAL A 101 -2.93 -1.62 -10.60
C VAL A 101 -3.11 -0.26 -9.94
N GLY A 102 -2.07 0.56 -9.95
CA GLY A 102 -2.13 1.83 -9.26
C GLY A 102 -1.09 2.84 -9.71
N ALA A 103 -1.07 3.96 -9.00
CA ALA A 103 -0.07 4.99 -9.13
C ALA A 103 0.41 5.42 -7.74
N ARG A 104 1.70 5.71 -7.64
CA ARG A 104 2.38 6.15 -6.42
C ARG A 104 3.08 7.46 -6.70
N ALA A 105 2.84 8.46 -5.86
CA ALA A 105 3.52 9.74 -5.90
C ALA A 105 4.20 10.00 -4.56
N GLY A 106 5.34 10.68 -4.58
CA GLY A 106 6.04 11.03 -3.35
C GLY A 106 6.92 12.25 -3.49
N ALA A 107 7.10 12.94 -2.36
CA ALA A 107 7.99 14.07 -2.22
C ALA A 107 8.82 13.87 -0.95
N SER A 108 10.14 13.91 -1.06
CA SER A 108 11.05 13.78 0.08
C SER A 108 12.16 14.82 0.03
N TRP A 109 12.70 15.13 1.19
CA TRP A 109 13.90 15.92 1.36
C TRP A 109 15.06 15.00 1.72
N ILE A 110 16.13 15.06 0.93
CA ILE A 110 17.36 14.30 1.09
C ILE A 110 18.38 15.16 1.82
N PHE A 111 18.97 14.64 2.89
CA PHE A 111 19.98 15.32 3.68
C PHE A 111 21.01 14.33 4.24
N GLY A 112 22.23 14.83 4.51
CA GLY A 112 23.33 14.01 5.01
C GLY A 112 24.59 14.18 4.16
N PRO A 113 25.79 14.02 4.76
CA PRO A 113 27.04 14.09 4.03
C PRO A 113 27.46 12.73 3.46
N GLY A 114 28.16 12.74 2.32
CA GLY A 114 28.80 11.55 1.76
C GLY A 114 27.92 10.75 0.80
N PRO A 115 28.22 9.46 0.59
CA PRO A 115 27.52 8.61 -0.38
C PRO A 115 26.20 8.04 0.15
N VAL A 116 25.94 8.14 1.46
CA VAL A 116 24.72 7.66 2.13
C VAL A 116 23.95 8.87 2.65
N HIS A 117 22.72 9.02 2.19
CA HIS A 117 21.84 10.15 2.54
C HIS A 117 20.59 9.65 3.26
N PHE A 118 20.05 10.48 4.14
CA PHE A 118 18.76 10.26 4.78
C PHE A 118 17.66 10.97 4.01
N GLU A 119 16.47 10.37 3.96
CA GLU A 119 15.30 10.98 3.36
C GLU A 119 14.17 11.13 4.38
N LEU A 120 13.50 12.28 4.35
CA LEU A 120 12.25 12.52 5.06
C LEU A 120 11.21 13.00 4.07
N GLY A 121 10.05 12.35 4.02
CA GLY A 121 9.03 12.75 3.05
C GLY A 121 7.64 12.20 3.28
N LEU A 122 6.84 12.41 2.25
CA LEU A 122 5.45 11.99 2.11
C LEU A 122 5.31 11.12 0.87
N ALA A 123 4.38 10.17 0.93
CA ALA A 123 3.98 9.38 -0.21
C ALA A 123 2.45 9.17 -0.20
N VAL A 124 1.87 9.12 -1.38
CA VAL A 124 0.48 8.74 -1.60
C VAL A 124 0.43 7.68 -2.69
N ALA A 125 -0.43 6.68 -2.52
CA ALA A 125 -0.79 5.77 -3.59
C ALA A 125 -2.30 5.84 -3.86
N VAL A 126 -2.66 5.45 -5.07
CA VAL A 126 -4.03 5.09 -5.45
C VAL A 126 -3.93 3.76 -6.15
N GLU A 127 -4.52 2.73 -5.56
CA GLU A 127 -4.45 1.35 -6.01
C GLU A 127 -5.86 0.81 -6.21
N HIS A 128 -6.06 0.17 -7.36
CA HIS A 128 -7.36 -0.34 -7.77
C HIS A 128 -7.25 -1.83 -8.04
N ASP A 129 -8.01 -2.62 -7.29
CA ASP A 129 -8.09 -4.05 -7.48
C ASP A 129 -8.81 -4.39 -8.79
N VAL A 130 -8.09 -5.05 -9.70
CA VAL A 130 -8.56 -5.42 -11.04
C VAL A 130 -9.21 -6.80 -11.08
N THR A 131 -8.87 -7.67 -10.11
CA THR A 131 -9.54 -8.96 -9.94
C THR A 131 -10.47 -8.86 -8.74
N LYS A 132 -11.73 -9.21 -8.94
CA LYS A 132 -12.70 -9.32 -7.84
C LYS A 132 -12.91 -10.80 -7.53
N GLU A 133 -12.65 -11.18 -6.30
CA GLU A 133 -13.01 -12.49 -5.78
C GLU A 133 -14.36 -12.36 -5.08
N SER A 134 -15.36 -13.15 -5.49
CA SER A 134 -16.65 -13.21 -4.80
C SER A 134 -16.73 -14.50 -4.02
N VAL A 135 -16.67 -14.40 -2.70
CA VAL A 135 -16.72 -15.58 -1.84
C VAL A 135 -18.12 -15.72 -1.26
N PRO A 136 -18.72 -16.92 -1.33
CA PRO A 136 -19.98 -17.18 -0.66
C PRO A 136 -19.78 -17.18 0.86
N TYR A 137 -20.46 -16.26 1.54
CA TYR A 137 -20.53 -16.20 2.99
C TYR A 137 -21.87 -16.78 3.46
N SER A 138 -21.81 -17.81 4.30
CA SER A 138 -23.01 -18.34 4.97
C SER A 138 -23.20 -17.60 6.29
N SER A 139 -24.27 -16.81 6.39
CA SER A 139 -24.72 -16.12 7.60
C SER A 139 -25.30 -17.12 8.62
N ILE A 140 -24.50 -18.07 9.10
CA ILE A 140 -24.94 -19.01 10.16
C ILE A 140 -25.12 -18.25 11.50
N HIS A 141 -24.50 -17.08 11.64
CA HIS A 141 -24.45 -16.29 12.87
C HIS A 141 -25.31 -15.02 12.87
N ASP A 142 -26.01 -14.68 11.78
CA ASP A 142 -26.86 -13.50 11.73
C ASP A 142 -28.36 -13.89 11.74
N PRO A 143 -29.10 -13.68 12.84
CA PRO A 143 -30.48 -14.17 12.98
C PRO A 143 -31.48 -13.52 12.01
N VAL A 144 -31.10 -12.41 11.35
CA VAL A 144 -31.93 -11.74 10.34
C VAL A 144 -31.84 -12.41 8.97
N TYR A 145 -30.75 -13.13 8.67
CA TYR A 145 -30.43 -13.67 7.34
C TYR A 145 -30.18 -15.18 7.31
N MET A 146 -30.64 -15.93 8.32
CA MET A 146 -30.47 -17.38 8.38
C MET A 146 -31.03 -18.07 7.12
N GLY A 147 -30.13 -18.64 6.32
CA GLY A 147 -30.47 -19.43 5.13
C GLY A 147 -30.17 -18.77 3.78
N GLU A 148 -29.71 -17.51 3.75
CA GLU A 148 -29.29 -16.84 2.52
C GLU A 148 -27.77 -16.87 2.36
N THR A 149 -27.29 -17.24 1.16
CA THR A 149 -25.86 -17.12 0.80
C THR A 149 -25.64 -15.74 0.20
N HIS A 150 -24.89 -14.90 0.89
CA HIS A 150 -24.48 -13.60 0.35
C HIS A 150 -23.11 -13.73 -0.30
N LEU A 151 -22.92 -13.01 -1.41
CA LEU A 151 -21.60 -12.87 -2.03
C LEU A 151 -20.95 -11.62 -1.44
N ILE A 152 -19.83 -11.80 -0.75
CA ILE A 152 -18.97 -10.68 -0.35
C ILE A 152 -17.94 -10.52 -1.47
N SER A 153 -17.91 -9.33 -2.07
CA SER A 153 -16.92 -8.98 -3.08
C SER A 153 -15.66 -8.50 -2.37
N ILE A 154 -14.57 -9.20 -2.60
CA ILE A 154 -13.24 -8.80 -2.14
C ILE A 154 -12.62 -7.95 -3.23
N GLY A 155 -12.14 -6.79 -2.80
CA GLY A 155 -11.34 -5.88 -3.59
C GLY A 155 -11.94 -4.48 -3.64
N THR A 156 -11.06 -3.52 -3.37
CA THR A 156 -11.44 -2.11 -3.21
C THR A 156 -10.47 -1.19 -3.95
N THR A 157 -10.78 0.11 -3.94
CA THR A 157 -9.79 1.13 -4.29
C THR A 157 -9.16 1.61 -3.00
N LEU A 158 -7.88 1.33 -2.81
CA LEU A 158 -7.11 1.77 -1.65
C LEU A 158 -6.39 3.09 -1.96
N VAL A 159 -6.50 4.05 -1.04
CA VAL A 159 -5.74 5.30 -1.07
C VAL A 159 -4.86 5.39 0.18
N PRO A 160 -3.70 4.72 0.21
CA PRO A 160 -2.76 4.87 1.31
C PRO A 160 -2.00 6.20 1.22
N VAL A 161 -1.87 6.86 2.37
CA VAL A 161 -1.13 8.10 2.58
C VAL A 161 -0.12 7.86 3.68
N SER A 162 1.17 7.90 3.34
CA SER A 162 2.26 7.88 4.32
C SER A 162 2.65 9.30 4.70
N LEU A 163 2.38 9.64 5.96
CA LEU A 163 2.71 10.94 6.55
C LEU A 163 4.17 11.03 7.02
N LEU A 164 4.81 9.89 7.20
CA LEU A 164 6.23 9.79 7.49
C LEU A 164 6.84 8.72 6.61
N ARG A 165 7.78 9.11 5.75
CA ARG A 165 8.63 8.23 4.96
C ARG A 165 10.08 8.51 5.32
N LEU A 166 10.75 7.51 5.87
CA LEU A 166 12.17 7.53 6.18
C LEU A 166 12.89 6.69 5.14
N GLY A 167 13.94 7.26 4.54
CA GLY A 167 14.72 6.56 3.53
C GLY A 167 16.22 6.66 3.74
N ILE A 168 16.92 5.70 3.16
CA ILE A 168 18.37 5.73 2.96
C ILE A 168 18.63 5.67 1.46
N THR A 169 19.31 6.68 0.94
CA THR A 169 19.71 6.75 -0.46
C THR A 169 21.22 6.61 -0.58
N CYS A 170 21.66 5.65 -1.37
CA CYS A 170 23.06 5.40 -1.67
C CYS A 170 23.35 5.78 -3.12
N ASP A 171 24.25 6.74 -3.34
CA ASP A 171 24.73 7.05 -4.68
C ASP A 171 25.60 5.87 -5.18
N ALA A 172 25.32 5.36 -6.37
CA ALA A 172 26.15 4.29 -6.95
C ALA A 172 27.43 4.88 -7.56
N LEU A 173 28.57 4.27 -7.20
CA LEU A 173 29.94 4.61 -7.64
C LEU A 173 30.15 4.42 -9.15
#